data_AF-A0A221P3G8-F1
#
_entry.id   AF-A0A221P3G8-F1
#
_cell.length_a   1.000
_cell.length_b   1.000
_cell.length_c   1.000
_cell.angle_alpha   90.00
_cell.angle_beta   90.00
_cell.angle_gamma   90.00
#
_symmetry.space_group_name_H-M   'P 1'
#
loop_
_entity.id
_entity.type
_entity.pdbx_description
1 polymer ?
#
loop_
_entity_poly.entity_id
_entity_poly.type
_entity_poly.pdbx_seq_one_letter_code
_entity_poly.pdbx_strand_id
1 'polypeptide(L)'
;MTHSTSGELTAHREQWFREIEEGLLWHVKDVTALRKDRLRDDIGEPRLIGSLLVARIAVQLARGESAANIRDMLASCPVFAAPSPDIDELTELIAKVQFGLEHDGLGNSVAVLDGLGLFPWSPESTYMLLIEYWAAQRGRTVPRTRVERELGELWDIADSRVLAAHSSLPACPLETYPDVWEKLKAEPDFRVGNAGAMMLTQHGGGDRAWEQWMSTRPWSPLKCRHLVSLGGDLVRCQAAQRALNRLLDQAPSGDEFRTVLERAARIIDEQLSRIALAVEGMSAIEYELLRERTSEEHFQDGCLATFQEHLLKRYQTYSPFPEHETKHGTWGPLPWWSIALHDEREQQAAEELLVRRGMQLRITAKNQDADELEIICQEPGLGPSGLTARLHFDLRNAVHACELLLLARRQSVAVDFLTEHIDEWDDREVNLIGTLDIAIGSDISATLADISTRALRRLMPGASGPAFYAEGVPALERLLNSSPLPEICRHPR
;
A
#
# COMPACT_ATOMS: atom_id res chain seq x y z
N MET A 1 8.22 6.95 29.47
CA MET A 1 8.55 6.59 28.09
C MET A 1 10.05 6.74 27.92
N THR A 2 10.73 5.75 27.35
CA THR A 2 12.17 5.82 27.04
C THR A 2 12.35 6.69 25.81
N HIS A 3 13.17 7.75 25.90
CA HIS A 3 13.50 8.63 24.79
C HIS A 3 14.54 7.94 23.91
N SER A 4 14.30 7.89 22.60
CA SER A 4 15.18 7.18 21.67
C SER A 4 16.25 8.09 21.08
N THR A 5 17.50 7.63 21.14
CA THR A 5 18.63 8.31 20.50
C THR A 5 18.58 8.15 18.96
N SER A 6 19.32 8.98 18.21
CA SER A 6 19.36 8.89 16.73
C SER A 6 19.81 7.52 16.21
N GLY A 7 20.75 6.89 16.93
CA GLY A 7 21.21 5.53 16.66
C GLY A 7 20.13 4.47 16.88
N GLU A 8 19.30 4.63 17.92
CA GLU A 8 18.16 3.74 18.17
C GLU A 8 17.09 3.85 17.08
N LEU A 9 16.76 5.07 16.63
CA LEU A 9 15.78 5.26 15.57
C LEU A 9 16.21 4.65 14.23
N THR A 10 17.50 4.79 13.90
CA THR A 10 18.08 4.15 12.71
C THR A 10 18.00 2.63 12.82
N ALA A 11 18.37 2.06 13.97
CA ALA A 11 18.27 0.63 14.22
C ALA A 11 16.83 0.10 14.19
N HIS A 12 15.86 0.88 14.69
CA HIS A 12 14.44 0.54 14.61
C HIS A 12 13.92 0.52 13.18
N ARG A 13 14.32 1.49 12.35
CA ARG A 13 13.99 1.49 10.93
C ARG A 13 14.57 0.26 10.21
N GLU A 14 15.84 -0.07 10.44
CA GLU A 14 16.48 -1.25 9.86
C GLU A 14 15.84 -2.57 10.36
N GLN A 15 15.38 -2.62 11.60
CA GLN A 15 14.60 -3.74 12.12
C GLN A 15 13.24 -3.87 11.42
N TRP A 16 12.55 -2.76 11.17
CA TRP A 16 11.27 -2.75 10.45
C TRP A 16 11.41 -3.30 9.03
N PHE A 17 12.44 -2.89 8.27
CA PHE A 17 12.73 -3.47 6.96
C PHE A 17 13.05 -4.96 7.02
N ARG A 18 13.83 -5.40 8.02
CA ARG A 18 14.09 -6.83 8.21
C ARG A 18 12.81 -7.62 8.46
N GLU A 19 11.88 -7.12 9.27
CA GLU A 19 10.58 -7.78 9.51
C GLU A 19 9.76 -7.89 8.22
N ILE A 20 9.75 -6.86 7.37
CA ILE A 20 9.11 -6.90 6.04
C ILE A 20 9.75 -8.00 5.17
N GLU A 21 11.08 -8.02 5.09
CA GLU A 21 11.80 -9.02 4.31
C GLU A 21 11.54 -10.46 4.79
N GLU A 22 11.47 -10.66 6.11
CA GLU A 22 11.16 -11.95 6.74
C GLU A 22 9.76 -12.42 6.37
N GLY A 23 8.77 -11.52 6.43
CA GLY A 23 7.38 -11.80 6.07
C GLY A 23 7.22 -12.19 4.61
N LEU A 24 7.89 -11.48 3.70
CA LEU A 24 7.85 -11.77 2.26
C LEU A 24 8.56 -13.08 1.89
N LEU A 25 9.70 -13.36 2.51
CA LEU A 25 10.49 -14.55 2.20
C LEU A 25 9.94 -15.83 2.83
N TRP A 26 9.00 -15.74 3.76
CA TRP A 26 8.52 -16.90 4.52
C TRP A 26 7.98 -18.04 3.65
N HIS A 27 7.13 -17.73 2.66
CA HIS A 27 6.52 -18.73 1.77
C HIS A 27 7.51 -19.33 0.76
N VAL A 28 8.63 -18.65 0.54
CA VAL A 28 9.64 -19.00 -0.46
C VAL A 28 10.98 -19.39 0.15
N LYS A 29 11.05 -19.56 1.48
CA LYS A 29 12.29 -19.86 2.22
C LYS A 29 13.00 -21.13 1.74
N ASP A 30 12.22 -22.09 1.24
CA ASP A 30 12.70 -23.39 0.79
C ASP A 30 12.96 -23.42 -0.73
N VAL A 31 12.61 -22.35 -1.47
CA VAL A 31 12.76 -22.24 -2.92
C VAL A 31 14.22 -22.07 -3.29
N THR A 32 14.73 -22.96 -4.13
CA THR A 32 16.16 -23.00 -4.48
C THR A 32 16.62 -21.72 -5.18
N ALA A 33 15.80 -21.12 -6.04
CA ALA A 33 16.13 -19.89 -6.79
C ALA A 33 16.52 -18.69 -5.90
N LEU A 34 16.05 -18.64 -4.64
CA LEU A 34 16.30 -17.53 -3.72
C LEU A 34 17.36 -17.83 -2.65
N ARG A 35 18.08 -18.95 -2.77
CA ARG A 35 19.20 -19.23 -1.85
C ARG A 35 20.28 -18.16 -1.99
N LYS A 36 20.99 -17.89 -0.89
CA LYS A 36 21.99 -16.80 -0.80
C LYS A 36 23.07 -16.87 -1.89
N ASP A 37 23.49 -18.08 -2.27
CA ASP A 37 24.51 -18.35 -3.30
C ASP A 37 23.98 -18.22 -4.74
N ARG A 38 22.65 -18.08 -4.91
CA ARG A 38 21.97 -17.95 -6.20
C ARG A 38 21.70 -16.51 -6.60
N LEU A 39 21.88 -15.57 -5.68
CA LEU A 39 21.72 -14.13 -5.90
C LEU A 39 23.09 -13.47 -5.91
N ARG A 40 23.25 -12.46 -6.77
CA ARG A 40 24.46 -11.64 -6.80
C ARG A 40 24.64 -10.89 -5.49
N ASP A 41 25.82 -11.00 -4.90
CA ASP A 41 26.20 -10.31 -3.67
C ASP A 41 26.81 -8.92 -3.93
N ASP A 42 27.20 -8.63 -5.18
CA ASP A 42 27.81 -7.36 -5.59
C ASP A 42 26.79 -6.22 -5.78
N ILE A 43 25.49 -6.52 -5.76
CA ILE A 43 24.39 -5.57 -6.00
C ILE A 43 23.57 -5.22 -4.74
N GLY A 44 23.84 -5.86 -3.60
CA GLY A 44 23.15 -5.59 -2.34
C GLY A 44 23.06 -6.82 -1.45
N GLU A 45 22.38 -6.67 -0.31
CA GLU A 45 22.14 -7.79 0.59
C GLU A 45 21.20 -8.83 -0.07
N PRO A 46 21.59 -10.11 -0.18
CA PRO A 46 20.80 -11.13 -0.88
C PRO A 46 19.36 -11.25 -0.39
N ARG A 47 19.12 -10.99 0.90
CA ARG A 47 17.79 -11.05 1.51
C ARG A 47 16.86 -9.97 0.93
N LEU A 48 17.33 -8.71 0.87
CA LEU A 48 16.60 -7.60 0.26
C LEU A 48 16.35 -7.84 -1.24
N ILE A 49 17.35 -8.37 -1.97
CA ILE A 49 17.21 -8.74 -3.39
C ILE A 49 16.12 -9.81 -3.56
N GLY A 50 16.11 -10.84 -2.71
CA GLY A 50 15.08 -11.88 -2.72
C GLY A 50 13.68 -11.32 -2.43
N SER A 51 13.55 -10.43 -1.44
CA SER A 51 12.28 -9.77 -1.12
C SER A 51 11.78 -8.88 -2.26
N LEU A 52 12.69 -8.17 -2.95
CA LEU A 52 12.36 -7.39 -4.15
C LEU A 52 11.85 -8.27 -5.28
N LEU A 53 12.46 -9.44 -5.52
CA LEU A 53 11.99 -10.39 -6.52
C LEU A 53 10.59 -10.91 -6.20
N VAL A 54 10.32 -11.27 -4.93
CA VAL A 54 8.98 -11.70 -4.48
C VAL A 54 7.95 -10.60 -4.71
N ALA A 55 8.24 -9.37 -4.26
CA ALA A 55 7.34 -8.23 -4.46
C ALA A 55 7.12 -7.93 -5.95
N ARG A 56 8.16 -8.03 -6.78
CA ARG A 56 8.07 -7.85 -8.23
C ARG A 56 7.18 -8.91 -8.89
N ILE A 57 7.33 -10.18 -8.54
CA ILE A 57 6.47 -11.27 -9.02
C ILE A 57 5.02 -11.00 -8.62
N ALA A 58 4.77 -10.59 -7.37
CA ALA A 58 3.44 -10.27 -6.89
C ALA A 58 2.79 -9.10 -7.65
N VAL A 59 3.57 -8.07 -8.00
CA VAL A 59 3.09 -6.98 -8.86
C VAL A 59 2.69 -7.50 -10.24
N GLN A 60 3.50 -8.35 -10.87
CA GLN A 60 3.15 -8.90 -12.19
C GLN A 60 1.90 -9.79 -12.13
N LEU A 61 1.79 -10.61 -11.09
CA LEU A 61 0.60 -11.42 -10.83
C LEU A 61 -0.65 -10.55 -10.62
N ALA A 62 -0.55 -9.49 -9.82
CA ALA A 62 -1.66 -8.56 -9.56
C ALA A 62 -2.10 -7.77 -10.81
N ARG A 63 -1.23 -7.68 -11.82
CA ARG A 63 -1.53 -7.10 -13.14
C ARG A 63 -2.05 -8.13 -14.15
N GLY A 64 -2.16 -9.40 -13.74
CA GLY A 64 -2.62 -10.45 -14.63
C GLY A 64 -1.59 -10.95 -15.64
N GLU A 65 -0.29 -10.73 -15.42
CA GLU A 65 0.73 -11.31 -16.32
C GLU A 65 0.76 -12.85 -16.20
N SER A 66 1.02 -13.52 -17.32
CA SER A 66 1.06 -14.99 -17.38
C SER A 66 2.28 -15.55 -16.62
N ALA A 67 2.17 -16.76 -16.07
CA ALA A 67 3.32 -17.39 -15.41
C ALA A 67 4.51 -17.57 -16.37
N ALA A 68 4.23 -17.81 -17.66
CA ALA A 68 5.24 -17.87 -18.70
C ALA A 68 5.95 -16.52 -18.89
N ASN A 69 5.21 -15.41 -19.01
CA ASN A 69 5.79 -14.07 -19.15
C ASN A 69 6.63 -13.69 -17.91
N ILE A 70 6.12 -13.98 -16.71
CA ILE A 70 6.84 -13.73 -15.46
C ILE A 70 8.12 -14.56 -15.41
N ARG A 71 8.08 -15.83 -15.81
CA ARG A 71 9.26 -16.69 -15.88
C ARG A 71 10.28 -16.15 -16.88
N ASP A 72 9.85 -15.71 -18.06
CA ASP A 72 10.75 -15.18 -19.09
C ASP A 72 11.41 -13.85 -18.63
N MET A 73 10.65 -13.02 -17.90
CA MET A 73 11.18 -11.84 -17.19
C MET A 73 12.21 -12.23 -16.12
N LEU A 74 11.96 -13.28 -15.32
CA LEU A 74 12.91 -13.74 -14.31
C LEU A 74 14.16 -14.38 -14.91
N ALA A 75 14.01 -15.14 -15.99
CA ALA A 75 15.12 -15.79 -16.69
C ALA A 75 16.09 -14.78 -17.32
N SER A 76 15.57 -13.61 -17.74
CA SER A 76 16.38 -12.49 -18.23
C SER A 76 16.88 -11.56 -17.12
N CYS A 77 16.49 -11.80 -15.86
CA CYS A 77 16.82 -10.90 -14.76
C CYS A 77 18.30 -11.03 -14.35
N PRO A 78 19.09 -9.95 -14.42
CA PRO A 78 20.53 -9.98 -14.18
C PRO A 78 20.93 -10.04 -12.70
N VAL A 79 19.98 -10.25 -11.79
CA VAL A 79 20.21 -10.32 -10.32
C VAL A 79 20.61 -11.73 -9.85
N PHE A 80 20.32 -12.75 -10.65
CA PHE A 80 20.74 -14.12 -10.36
C PHE A 80 22.23 -14.31 -10.64
N ALA A 81 22.91 -15.02 -9.75
CA ALA A 81 24.29 -15.46 -9.93
C ALA A 81 24.35 -16.65 -10.90
N ALA A 82 25.51 -16.87 -11.51
CA ALA A 82 25.73 -18.06 -12.33
C ALA A 82 26.00 -19.29 -11.46
N PRO A 83 25.40 -20.46 -11.76
CA PRO A 83 24.43 -20.70 -12.83
C PRO A 83 23.04 -20.16 -12.48
N SER A 84 22.39 -19.54 -13.47
CA SER A 84 21.03 -19.00 -13.33
C SER A 84 20.01 -20.09 -12.99
N PRO A 85 18.89 -19.73 -12.33
CA PRO A 85 17.81 -20.67 -12.09
C PRO A 85 17.25 -21.29 -13.36
N ASP A 86 16.90 -22.57 -13.27
CA ASP A 86 16.23 -23.27 -14.37
C ASP A 86 14.71 -23.00 -14.38
N ILE A 87 14.03 -23.54 -15.39
CA ILE A 87 12.59 -23.33 -15.58
C ILE A 87 11.78 -23.84 -14.39
N ASP A 88 12.15 -24.99 -13.83
CA ASP A 88 11.40 -25.63 -12.74
C ASP A 88 11.53 -24.82 -11.44
N GLU A 89 12.73 -24.34 -11.14
CA GLU A 89 13.00 -23.47 -9.99
C GLU A 89 12.23 -22.13 -10.08
N LEU A 90 12.17 -21.53 -11.27
CA LEU A 90 11.42 -20.28 -11.49
C LEU A 90 9.90 -20.51 -11.42
N THR A 91 9.42 -21.62 -11.96
CA THR A 91 8.00 -22.01 -11.87
C THR A 91 7.59 -22.28 -10.42
N GLU A 92 8.43 -22.96 -9.64
CA GLU A 92 8.20 -23.16 -8.21
C GLU A 92 8.10 -21.81 -7.48
N LEU A 93 9.04 -20.89 -7.74
CA LEU A 93 9.03 -19.56 -7.13
C LEU A 93 7.72 -18.82 -7.43
N ILE A 94 7.31 -18.76 -8.70
CA ILE A 94 6.08 -18.07 -9.11
C ILE A 94 4.86 -18.70 -8.42
N ALA A 95 4.78 -20.03 -8.40
CA ALA A 95 3.67 -20.74 -7.77
C ALA A 95 3.58 -20.46 -6.26
N LYS A 96 4.72 -20.40 -5.55
CA LYS A 96 4.77 -20.09 -4.12
C LYS A 96 4.36 -18.64 -3.83
N VAL A 97 4.80 -17.69 -4.64
CA VAL A 97 4.38 -16.27 -4.51
C VAL A 97 2.88 -16.14 -4.81
N GLN A 98 2.38 -16.80 -5.85
CA GLN A 98 0.96 -16.82 -6.17
C GLN A 98 0.12 -17.37 -5.02
N PHE A 99 0.54 -18.52 -4.47
CA PHE A 99 -0.12 -19.13 -3.32
C PHE A 99 -0.19 -18.16 -2.13
N GLY A 100 0.94 -17.52 -1.78
CA GLY A 100 0.99 -16.54 -0.68
C GLY A 100 0.14 -15.29 -0.95
N LEU A 101 0.02 -14.85 -2.20
CA LEU A 101 -0.86 -13.74 -2.55
C LEU A 101 -2.34 -14.11 -2.41
N GLU A 102 -2.72 -15.32 -2.82
CA GLU A 102 -4.08 -15.86 -2.73
C GLU A 102 -4.56 -16.06 -1.29
N HIS A 103 -3.70 -16.64 -0.45
CA HIS A 103 -4.09 -17.11 0.88
C HIS A 103 -3.75 -16.12 1.99
N ASP A 104 -2.67 -15.36 1.83
CA ASP A 104 -2.10 -14.55 2.89
C ASP A 104 -1.97 -13.06 2.51
N GLY A 105 -2.17 -12.72 1.23
CA GLY A 105 -2.02 -11.36 0.73
C GLY A 105 -0.56 -10.88 0.64
N LEU A 106 0.33 -11.78 0.20
CA LEU A 106 1.77 -11.60 -0.05
C LEU A 106 2.70 -11.87 1.15
N GLY A 107 2.18 -11.93 2.37
CA GLY A 107 2.96 -12.33 3.54
C GLY A 107 2.08 -12.90 4.63
N ASN A 108 2.69 -13.74 5.46
CA ASN A 108 2.01 -14.73 6.28
C ASN A 108 1.31 -14.15 7.52
N SER A 109 0.33 -13.26 7.35
CA SER A 109 -0.68 -12.90 8.36
C SER A 109 -1.52 -11.71 7.88
N VAL A 110 -2.80 -11.95 7.70
CA VAL A 110 -3.82 -10.90 7.65
C VAL A 110 -3.97 -10.39 9.08
N ALA A 111 -3.86 -9.10 9.40
CA ALA A 111 -4.10 -7.90 8.62
C ALA A 111 -2.82 -7.10 8.31
N VAL A 112 -2.60 -6.75 7.04
CA VAL A 112 -1.64 -5.71 6.61
C VAL A 112 -0.22 -5.97 7.14
N LEU A 113 0.33 -7.15 6.81
CA LEU A 113 1.68 -7.56 7.21
C LEU A 113 1.95 -7.32 8.70
N ASP A 114 1.03 -7.77 9.56
CA ASP A 114 1.12 -7.80 11.04
C ASP A 114 1.44 -6.43 11.68
N GLY A 115 0.80 -5.36 11.19
CA GLY A 115 0.97 -4.01 11.71
C GLY A 115 2.23 -3.29 11.21
N LEU A 116 2.82 -3.71 10.09
CA LEU A 116 3.95 -3.02 9.46
C LEU A 116 3.52 -1.82 8.60
N GLY A 117 2.21 -1.61 8.38
CA GLY A 117 1.68 -0.51 7.58
C GLY A 117 1.69 -0.75 6.07
N LEU A 118 1.77 -2.02 5.65
CA LEU A 118 1.78 -2.43 4.24
C LEU A 118 0.50 -3.18 3.84
N PHE A 119 -0.18 -2.66 2.84
CA PHE A 119 -1.49 -3.13 2.42
C PHE A 119 -1.41 -4.34 1.48
N PRO A 120 -2.07 -5.48 1.76
CA PRO A 120 -2.01 -6.69 0.94
C PRO A 120 -2.66 -6.50 -0.44
N TRP A 121 -3.50 -5.48 -0.59
CA TRP A 121 -4.12 -5.09 -1.86
C TRP A 121 -3.24 -4.18 -2.73
N SER A 122 -2.04 -3.84 -2.27
CA SER A 122 -1.09 -3.00 -3.01
C SER A 122 0.33 -3.59 -2.98
N PRO A 123 0.56 -4.72 -3.67
CA PRO A 123 1.91 -5.24 -3.87
C PRO A 123 2.84 -4.19 -4.52
N GLU A 124 2.29 -3.27 -5.31
CA GLU A 124 3.02 -2.16 -5.93
C GLU A 124 3.63 -1.23 -4.89
N SER A 125 2.90 -0.89 -3.82
CA SER A 125 3.41 -0.06 -2.73
C SER A 125 4.53 -0.75 -1.97
N THR A 126 4.42 -2.07 -1.76
CA THR A 126 5.47 -2.86 -1.09
C THR A 126 6.73 -2.93 -1.95
N TYR A 127 6.59 -3.17 -3.25
CA TYR A 127 7.72 -3.13 -4.18
C TYR A 127 8.37 -1.75 -4.20
N MET A 128 7.58 -0.67 -4.22
CA MET A 128 8.08 0.70 -4.20
C MET A 128 8.91 1.01 -2.95
N LEU A 129 8.40 0.63 -1.77
CA LEU A 129 9.12 0.79 -0.51
C LEU A 129 10.48 0.08 -0.53
N LEU A 130 10.51 -1.18 -0.98
CA LEU A 130 11.73 -1.97 -1.01
C LEU A 130 12.74 -1.45 -2.04
N ILE A 131 12.29 -0.94 -3.19
CA ILE A 131 13.21 -0.46 -4.22
C ILE A 131 13.81 0.90 -3.85
N GLU A 132 13.03 1.77 -3.19
CA GLU A 132 13.53 3.00 -2.58
C GLU A 132 14.57 2.69 -1.51
N TYR A 133 14.28 1.72 -0.63
CA TYR A 133 15.23 1.28 0.39
C TYR A 133 16.51 0.69 -0.20
N TRP A 134 16.40 -0.19 -1.21
CA TRP A 134 17.55 -0.75 -1.92
C TRP A 134 18.39 0.33 -2.57
N ALA A 135 17.77 1.29 -3.27
CA ALA A 135 18.49 2.40 -3.92
C ALA A 135 19.28 3.23 -2.89
N ALA A 136 18.65 3.55 -1.75
CA ALA A 136 19.28 4.29 -0.66
C ALA A 136 20.46 3.51 -0.07
N GLN A 137 20.30 2.21 0.21
CA GLN A 137 21.38 1.34 0.69
C GLN A 137 22.52 1.23 -0.32
N ARG A 138 22.19 1.08 -1.60
CA ARG A 138 23.15 0.99 -2.68
C ARG A 138 23.98 2.28 -2.79
N GLY A 139 23.34 3.44 -2.65
CA GLY A 139 23.96 4.76 -2.60
C GLY A 139 25.01 4.97 -1.49
N ARG A 140 25.07 4.12 -0.46
CA ARG A 140 26.17 4.13 0.53
C ARG A 140 27.52 3.76 -0.09
N THR A 141 27.51 2.92 -1.12
CA THR A 141 28.71 2.28 -1.67
C THR A 141 29.05 2.69 -3.09
N VAL A 142 28.07 3.23 -3.83
CA VAL A 142 28.25 3.63 -5.23
C VAL A 142 27.69 5.03 -5.50
N PRO A 143 28.23 5.75 -6.51
CA PRO A 143 27.71 7.06 -6.89
C PRO A 143 26.26 7.00 -7.40
N ARG A 144 25.52 8.09 -7.22
CA ARG A 144 24.12 8.24 -7.68
C ARG A 144 23.89 7.82 -9.13
N THR A 145 24.75 8.26 -10.06
CA THR A 145 24.63 7.91 -11.49
C THR A 145 24.72 6.41 -11.76
N ARG A 146 25.44 5.67 -10.92
CA ARG A 146 25.49 4.21 -10.98
C ARG A 146 24.22 3.59 -10.41
N VAL A 147 23.66 4.14 -9.32
CA VAL A 147 22.36 3.70 -8.79
C VAL A 147 21.25 3.88 -9.82
N GLU A 148 21.18 5.05 -10.47
CA GLU A 148 20.19 5.32 -11.53
C GLU A 148 20.29 4.32 -12.69
N ARG A 149 21.52 3.99 -13.11
CA ARG A 149 21.75 2.97 -14.14
C ARG A 149 21.32 1.59 -13.67
N GLU A 150 21.70 1.17 -12.46
CA GLU A 150 21.33 -0.14 -11.92
C GLU A 150 19.81 -0.25 -11.66
N LEU A 151 19.11 0.84 -11.33
CA LEU A 151 17.64 0.89 -11.27
C LEU A 151 17.00 0.62 -12.64
N GLY A 152 17.58 1.14 -13.72
CA GLY A 152 17.13 0.83 -15.08
C GLY A 152 17.46 -0.59 -15.52
N GLU A 153 18.72 -1.03 -15.33
CA GLU A 153 19.24 -2.30 -15.85
C GLU A 153 18.76 -3.54 -15.07
N LEU A 154 18.60 -3.44 -13.75
CA LEU A 154 18.26 -4.58 -12.90
C LEU A 154 16.75 -4.65 -12.61
N TRP A 155 16.09 -3.49 -12.57
CA TRP A 155 14.73 -3.34 -12.03
C TRP A 155 13.74 -2.73 -13.03
N ASP A 156 14.17 -2.50 -14.28
CA ASP A 156 13.38 -1.98 -15.40
C ASP A 156 12.66 -0.65 -15.12
N ILE A 157 13.26 0.22 -14.29
CA ILE A 157 12.74 1.56 -14.06
C ILE A 157 13.22 2.50 -15.17
N ALA A 158 12.28 2.90 -16.04
CA ALA A 158 12.59 3.77 -17.18
C ALA A 158 12.33 5.26 -16.93
N ASP A 159 11.44 5.62 -16.00
CA ASP A 159 11.08 7.03 -15.76
C ASP A 159 12.23 7.77 -15.07
N SER A 160 12.84 8.70 -15.80
CA SER A 160 13.93 9.56 -15.32
C SER A 160 13.62 10.31 -14.02
N ARG A 161 12.35 10.69 -13.77
CA ARG A 161 11.95 11.38 -12.54
C ARG A 161 11.97 10.41 -11.35
N VAL A 162 11.49 9.19 -11.57
CA VAL A 162 11.49 8.12 -10.56
C VAL A 162 12.93 7.70 -10.24
N LEU A 163 13.77 7.51 -11.27
CA LEU A 163 15.21 7.23 -11.10
C LEU A 163 15.91 8.30 -10.27
N ALA A 164 15.67 9.57 -10.58
CA ALA A 164 16.25 10.69 -9.86
C ALA A 164 15.75 10.77 -8.42
N ALA A 165 14.46 10.52 -8.17
CA ALA A 165 13.89 10.52 -6.83
C ALA A 165 14.51 9.41 -5.97
N HIS A 166 14.44 8.16 -6.42
CA HIS A 166 14.90 7.01 -5.64
C HIS A 166 16.41 7.06 -5.34
N SER A 167 17.21 7.47 -6.32
CA SER A 167 18.67 7.55 -6.16
C SER A 167 19.15 8.72 -5.29
N SER A 168 18.26 9.66 -4.95
CA SER A 168 18.58 10.80 -4.09
C SER A 168 18.31 10.56 -2.60
N LEU A 169 17.64 9.46 -2.27
CA LEU A 169 17.28 9.16 -0.88
C LEU A 169 18.52 8.83 -0.04
N PRO A 170 18.66 9.42 1.16
CA PRO A 170 19.73 9.07 2.07
C PRO A 170 19.52 7.67 2.64
N ALA A 171 20.61 6.93 2.84
CA ALA A 171 20.54 5.59 3.39
C ALA A 171 20.24 5.55 4.90
N CYS A 172 20.54 6.64 5.61
CA CYS A 172 20.33 6.80 7.04
C CYS A 172 19.62 8.13 7.34
N PRO A 173 18.34 8.31 6.96
CA PRO A 173 17.63 9.59 7.13
C PRO A 173 17.53 10.04 8.61
N LEU A 174 17.73 9.11 9.55
CA LEU A 174 17.58 9.32 10.99
C LEU A 174 18.92 9.41 11.74
N GLU A 175 20.07 9.25 11.09
CA GLU A 175 21.37 9.17 11.75
C GLU A 175 21.70 10.45 12.55
N THR A 176 21.34 11.60 12.03
CA THR A 176 21.55 12.91 12.68
C THR A 176 20.29 13.46 13.36
N TYR A 177 19.26 12.64 13.54
CA TYR A 177 18.00 13.09 14.13
C TYR A 177 18.17 13.44 15.62
N PRO A 178 17.96 14.71 16.03
CA PRO A 178 18.22 15.13 17.40
C PRO A 178 17.06 14.78 18.34
N ASP A 179 17.38 14.42 19.58
CA ASP A 179 16.39 14.32 20.67
C ASP A 179 16.09 15.72 21.22
N VAL A 180 14.83 16.14 21.08
CA VAL A 180 14.35 17.45 21.58
C VAL A 180 14.47 17.56 23.11
N TRP A 181 14.32 16.46 23.83
CA TRP A 181 14.39 16.44 25.29
C TRP A 181 15.81 16.66 25.78
N GLU A 182 16.80 16.01 25.15
CA GLU A 182 18.21 16.26 25.45
C GLU A 182 18.61 17.70 25.13
N LYS A 183 18.10 18.24 24.02
CA LYS A 183 18.32 19.66 23.67
C LYS A 183 17.75 20.62 24.71
N LEU A 184 16.54 20.35 25.23
CA LEU A 184 15.92 21.16 26.28
C LEU A 184 16.64 21.02 27.63
N LYS A 185 17.11 19.82 27.99
CA LYS A 185 17.90 19.58 29.21
C LYS A 185 19.26 20.28 29.16
N ALA A 186 19.87 20.34 27.98
CA ALA A 186 21.17 20.98 27.77
C ALA A 186 21.11 22.51 27.63
N GLU A 187 19.91 23.11 27.60
CA GLU A 187 19.77 24.56 27.46
C GLU A 187 20.33 25.30 28.70
N PRO A 188 21.21 26.31 28.52
CA PRO A 188 21.85 27.00 29.66
C PRO A 188 20.88 27.72 30.60
N ASP A 189 19.80 28.28 30.06
CA ASP A 189 18.72 28.86 30.88
C ASP A 189 17.68 27.79 31.21
N PHE A 190 17.71 27.29 32.45
CA PHE A 190 16.77 26.25 32.91
C PHE A 190 15.30 26.67 32.76
N ARG A 191 14.98 27.97 32.76
CA ARG A 191 13.60 28.47 32.57
C ARG A 191 13.12 28.19 31.16
N VAL A 192 14.01 28.30 30.16
CA VAL A 192 13.72 27.98 28.76
C VAL A 192 13.50 26.49 28.60
N GLY A 193 14.41 25.66 29.13
CA GLY A 193 14.29 24.21 29.11
C GLY A 193 12.98 23.73 29.74
N ASN A 194 12.65 24.26 30.92
CA ASN A 194 11.39 23.95 31.61
C ASN A 194 10.15 24.42 30.84
N ALA A 195 10.16 25.65 30.30
CA ALA A 195 9.06 26.17 29.51
C ALA A 195 8.80 25.30 28.27
N GLY A 196 9.85 24.95 27.52
CA GLY A 196 9.75 24.05 26.38
C GLY A 196 9.22 22.66 26.76
N ALA A 197 9.76 22.08 27.83
CA ALA A 197 9.33 20.77 28.34
C ALA A 197 7.85 20.76 28.78
N MET A 198 7.40 21.80 29.47
CA MET A 198 5.99 21.95 29.85
C MET A 198 5.08 22.04 28.62
N MET A 199 5.50 22.73 27.57
CA MET A 199 4.71 22.89 26.35
C MET A 199 4.66 21.60 25.51
N LEU A 200 5.69 20.76 25.57
CA LEU A 200 5.70 19.45 24.90
C LEU A 200 4.82 18.39 25.59
N THR A 201 4.42 18.61 26.84
CA THR A 201 3.58 17.69 27.63
C THR A 201 2.16 18.24 27.80
N GLN A 202 1.49 17.86 28.89
CA GLN A 202 0.11 18.20 29.20
C GLN A 202 -0.22 19.70 29.16
N HIS A 203 0.70 20.59 29.57
CA HIS A 203 0.41 22.03 29.63
C HIS A 203 0.29 22.69 28.25
N GLY A 204 1.08 22.26 27.27
CA GLY A 204 0.92 22.70 25.88
C GLY A 204 -0.02 21.81 25.05
N GLY A 205 -0.54 20.73 25.64
CA GLY A 205 -1.43 19.77 24.98
C GLY A 205 -0.71 18.73 24.11
N GLY A 206 0.61 18.59 24.25
CA GLY A 206 1.41 17.63 23.48
C GLY A 206 1.03 16.17 23.75
N ASP A 207 0.78 15.81 25.01
CA ASP A 207 0.35 14.44 25.35
C ASP A 207 -1.00 14.09 24.72
N ARG A 208 -1.96 15.02 24.78
CA ARG A 208 -3.27 14.87 24.13
C ARG A 208 -3.16 14.79 22.61
N ALA A 209 -2.28 15.59 22.00
CA ALA A 209 -2.03 15.55 20.56
C ALA A 209 -1.43 14.21 20.14
N TRP A 210 -0.49 13.67 20.92
CA TRP A 210 0.08 12.35 20.69
C TRP A 210 -0.94 11.23 20.86
N GLU A 211 -1.76 11.25 21.92
CA GLU A 211 -2.83 10.27 22.14
C GLU A 211 -3.81 10.25 20.96
N GLN A 212 -4.26 11.43 20.50
CA GLN A 212 -5.13 11.56 19.34
C GLN A 212 -4.47 11.09 18.03
N TRP A 213 -3.19 11.41 17.85
CA TRP A 213 -2.43 10.95 16.68
C TRP A 213 -2.17 9.45 16.69
N MET A 214 -1.96 8.84 17.86
CA MET A 214 -1.76 7.40 18.00
C MET A 214 -3.06 6.61 17.81
N SER A 215 -4.19 7.12 18.28
CA SER A 215 -5.51 6.47 18.16
C SER A 215 -6.08 6.45 16.74
N THR A 216 -5.24 6.77 15.75
CA THR A 216 -5.62 6.91 14.34
C THR A 216 -4.67 6.16 13.40
N ARG A 217 -3.65 5.47 13.94
CA ARG A 217 -2.62 4.82 13.11
C ARG A 217 -3.06 3.45 12.61
N PRO A 218 -2.84 3.14 11.31
CA PRO A 218 -3.17 1.84 10.74
C PRO A 218 -2.13 0.73 10.98
N TRP A 219 -1.19 0.93 11.91
CA TRP A 219 0.00 0.11 12.07
C TRP A 219 0.38 -0.06 13.54
N SER A 220 1.20 -1.07 13.83
CA SER A 220 1.60 -1.47 15.17
C SER A 220 2.66 -0.52 15.75
N PRO A 221 2.40 0.09 16.93
CA PRO A 221 3.39 0.92 17.61
C PRO A 221 4.66 0.16 18.00
N LEU A 222 4.56 -1.16 18.15
CA LEU A 222 5.68 -2.01 18.57
C LEU A 222 6.63 -2.35 17.42
N LYS A 223 6.15 -2.30 16.18
CA LYS A 223 6.93 -2.63 14.98
C LYS A 223 7.43 -1.39 14.26
N CYS A 224 6.56 -0.39 14.09
CA CYS A 224 6.90 0.87 13.44
C CYS A 224 7.49 1.89 14.42
N ARG A 225 8.42 1.47 15.29
CA ARG A 225 8.90 2.29 16.43
C ARG A 225 9.53 3.60 16.00
N HIS A 226 10.29 3.61 14.90
CA HIS A 226 10.88 4.84 14.39
C HIS A 226 9.82 5.84 13.93
N LEU A 227 8.73 5.36 13.31
CA LEU A 227 7.60 6.20 12.91
C LEU A 227 6.81 6.70 14.12
N VAL A 228 6.63 5.89 15.16
CA VAL A 228 6.01 6.32 16.44
C VAL A 228 6.79 7.47 17.05
N SER A 229 8.11 7.34 17.16
CA SER A 229 8.95 8.37 17.77
C SER A 229 8.92 9.64 16.94
N LEU A 230 9.15 9.55 15.62
CA LEU A 230 9.19 10.71 14.74
C LEU A 230 7.84 11.44 14.66
N GLY A 231 6.75 10.70 14.47
CA GLY A 231 5.40 11.26 14.44
C GLY A 231 4.96 11.79 15.80
N GLY A 232 5.36 11.14 16.88
CA GLY A 232 5.12 11.61 18.24
C GLY A 232 5.84 12.91 18.56
N ASP A 233 7.07 13.08 18.10
CA ASP A 233 7.80 14.35 18.22
C ASP A 233 7.17 15.43 17.35
N LEU A 234 6.75 15.10 16.12
CA LEU A 234 6.07 16.02 15.22
C LEU A 234 4.83 16.64 15.86
N VAL A 235 3.89 15.80 16.32
CA VAL A 235 2.61 16.30 16.85
C VAL A 235 2.77 17.02 18.19
N ARG A 236 3.71 16.58 19.03
CA ARG A 236 4.04 17.28 20.28
C ARG A 236 4.66 18.64 20.01
N CYS A 237 5.62 18.73 19.09
CA CYS A 237 6.24 20.00 18.73
C CYS A 237 5.22 20.95 18.09
N GLN A 238 4.33 20.47 17.22
CA GLN A 238 3.25 21.28 16.63
C GLN A 238 2.25 21.79 17.69
N ALA A 239 1.92 20.97 18.69
CA ALA A 239 1.07 21.40 19.82
C ALA A 239 1.79 22.43 20.70
N ALA A 240 3.04 22.16 21.06
CA ALA A 240 3.89 23.05 21.84
C ALA A 240 4.06 24.42 21.16
N GLN A 241 4.33 24.43 19.85
CA GLN A 241 4.49 25.67 19.08
C GLN A 241 3.21 26.51 19.09
N ARG A 242 2.04 25.89 18.89
CA ARG A 242 0.75 26.57 19.01
C ARG A 242 0.48 27.11 20.42
N ALA A 243 0.94 26.41 21.47
CA ALA A 243 0.79 26.89 22.85
C ALA A 243 1.74 28.07 23.15
N LEU A 244 3.00 27.97 22.74
CA LEU A 244 4.01 29.01 22.90
C LEU A 244 3.60 30.30 22.18
N ASN A 245 3.13 30.20 20.93
CA ASN A 245 2.66 31.38 20.18
C ASN A 245 1.50 32.08 20.87
N ARG A 246 0.53 31.32 21.41
CA ARG A 246 -0.59 31.90 22.19
C ARG A 246 -0.11 32.62 23.45
N LEU A 247 0.90 32.10 24.14
CA LEU A 247 1.48 32.75 25.31
C LEU A 247 2.28 34.00 24.93
N LEU A 248 3.02 33.95 23.82
CA LEU A 248 3.76 35.09 23.27
C LEU A 248 2.84 36.23 22.86
N ASP A 249 1.66 35.93 22.32
CA ASP A 249 0.65 36.95 21.98
C ASP A 249 0.08 37.65 23.23
N GLN A 250 0.12 36.99 24.39
CA GLN A 250 -0.39 37.50 25.66
C GLN A 250 0.70 38.16 26.53
N ALA A 251 1.98 37.91 26.23
CA ALA A 251 3.11 38.39 27.02
C ALA A 251 3.48 39.85 26.67
N PRO A 252 3.47 40.79 27.63
CA PRO A 252 3.82 42.19 27.40
C PRO A 252 5.23 42.38 26.81
N SER A 253 5.38 43.39 25.96
CA SER A 253 6.69 43.80 25.44
C SER A 253 7.61 44.27 26.58
N GLY A 254 8.76 43.61 26.76
CA GLY A 254 9.74 43.94 27.80
C GLY A 254 9.72 43.03 29.04
N ASP A 255 8.81 42.07 29.11
CA ASP A 255 8.82 41.03 30.15
C ASP A 255 9.99 40.05 29.92
N GLU A 256 10.80 39.78 30.94
CA GLU A 256 11.86 38.76 30.88
C GLU A 256 11.28 37.38 30.53
N PHE A 257 10.07 37.08 30.98
CA PHE A 257 9.39 35.83 30.66
C PHE A 257 9.10 35.69 29.16
N ARG A 258 8.87 36.81 28.45
CA ARG A 258 8.71 36.81 26.99
C ARG A 258 9.96 36.28 26.29
N THR A 259 11.15 36.71 26.73
CA THR A 259 12.42 36.26 26.14
C THR A 259 12.65 34.74 26.33
N VAL A 260 12.19 34.20 27.47
CA VAL A 260 12.21 32.76 27.76
C VAL A 260 11.31 32.00 26.77
N LEU A 261 10.07 32.49 26.57
CA LEU A 261 9.12 31.90 25.63
C LEU A 261 9.62 31.97 24.18
N GLU A 262 10.23 33.10 23.76
CA GLU A 262 10.79 33.27 22.41
C GLU A 262 11.97 32.31 22.15
N ARG A 263 12.82 32.06 23.16
CA ARG A 263 13.90 31.06 23.03
C ARG A 263 13.33 29.64 22.99
N ALA A 264 12.34 29.31 23.83
CA ALA A 264 11.71 28.00 23.82
C ALA A 264 11.03 27.72 22.46
N ALA A 265 10.28 28.68 21.92
CA ALA A 265 9.65 28.57 20.60
C ALA A 265 10.68 28.33 19.49
N ARG A 266 11.82 29.04 19.50
CA ARG A 266 12.91 28.79 18.55
C ARG A 266 13.46 27.37 18.64
N ILE A 267 13.64 26.82 19.84
CA ILE A 267 14.12 25.44 20.01
C ILE A 267 13.12 24.44 19.38
N ILE A 268 11.82 24.67 19.57
CA ILE A 268 10.75 23.84 19.00
C ILE A 268 10.68 23.98 17.48
N ASP A 269 10.76 25.20 16.93
CA ASP A 269 10.79 25.43 15.47
C ASP A 269 12.02 24.80 14.80
N GLU A 270 13.18 24.90 15.45
CA GLU A 270 14.39 24.21 15.01
C GLU A 270 14.17 22.69 15.01
N GLN A 271 13.47 22.12 15.99
CA GLN A 271 13.13 20.70 16.00
C GLN A 271 12.16 20.32 14.88
N LEU A 272 11.11 21.11 14.65
CA LEU A 272 10.16 20.90 13.54
C LEU A 272 10.88 20.89 12.19
N SER A 273 11.85 21.78 12.00
CA SER A 273 12.67 21.84 10.79
C SER A 273 13.54 20.56 10.63
N ARG A 274 14.05 20.01 11.73
CA ARG A 274 14.83 18.75 11.71
C ARG A 274 13.95 17.54 11.42
N ILE A 275 12.72 17.53 11.94
CA ILE A 275 11.72 16.51 11.61
C ILE A 275 11.38 16.54 10.12
N ALA A 276 11.12 17.72 9.55
CA ALA A 276 10.83 17.86 8.12
C ALA A 276 11.96 17.31 7.24
N LEU A 277 13.22 17.65 7.54
CA LEU A 277 14.39 17.13 6.82
C LEU A 277 14.53 15.60 6.94
N ALA A 278 14.25 15.03 8.11
CA ALA A 278 14.27 13.58 8.30
C ALA A 278 13.18 12.89 7.46
N VAL A 279 11.98 13.46 7.44
CA VAL A 279 10.83 12.97 6.67
C VAL A 279 11.07 13.07 5.16
N GLU A 280 11.68 14.15 4.66
CA GLU A 280 12.06 14.32 3.26
C GLU A 280 13.06 13.25 2.78
N GLY A 281 13.86 12.70 3.69
CA GLY A 281 14.80 11.62 3.40
C GLY A 281 14.21 10.21 3.49
N MET A 282 12.93 10.05 3.80
CA MET A 282 12.26 8.75 3.92
C MET A 282 11.61 8.29 2.61
N SER A 283 11.22 7.01 2.58
CA SER A 283 10.39 6.47 1.49
C SER A 283 9.01 7.15 1.44
N ALA A 284 8.38 7.12 0.26
CA ALA A 284 7.03 7.65 0.08
C ALA A 284 6.01 6.95 1.01
N ILE A 285 6.19 5.65 1.23
CA ILE A 285 5.33 4.88 2.14
C ILE A 285 5.54 5.28 3.60
N GLU A 286 6.78 5.46 4.07
CA GLU A 286 7.04 5.96 5.43
C GLU A 286 6.40 7.35 5.64
N TYR A 287 6.48 8.23 4.65
CA TYR A 287 5.78 9.52 4.68
C TYR A 287 4.26 9.36 4.82
N GLU A 288 3.63 8.52 3.99
CA GLU A 288 2.19 8.28 4.03
C GLU A 288 1.72 7.64 5.36
N LEU A 289 2.59 6.92 6.05
CA LEU A 289 2.29 6.35 7.38
C LEU A 289 2.37 7.40 8.51
N LEU A 290 3.19 8.45 8.34
CA LEU A 290 3.34 9.56 9.28
C LEU A 290 2.25 10.63 9.13
N ARG A 291 1.77 10.84 7.90
CA ARG A 291 0.76 11.85 7.57
C ARG A 291 -0.49 11.72 8.44
N GLU A 292 -1.07 12.87 8.83
CA GLU A 292 -2.38 12.88 9.47
C GLU A 292 -3.47 12.44 8.47
N ARG A 293 -4.28 11.48 8.89
CA ARG A 293 -5.39 10.94 8.11
C ARG A 293 -6.70 11.54 8.58
N THR A 294 -7.60 11.76 7.63
CA THR A 294 -8.94 12.26 7.92
C THR A 294 -9.79 11.18 8.60
N SER A 295 -10.87 11.57 9.27
CA SER A 295 -11.83 10.62 9.85
C SER A 295 -12.48 9.71 8.79
N GLU A 296 -12.57 10.19 7.55
CA GLU A 296 -13.06 9.43 6.41
C GLU A 296 -12.04 8.38 5.94
N GLU A 297 -10.77 8.75 5.79
CA GLU A 297 -9.69 7.79 5.49
C GLU A 297 -9.62 6.69 6.56
N HIS A 298 -9.73 7.01 7.85
CA HIS A 298 -9.75 5.99 8.91
C HIS A 298 -10.92 5.01 8.79
N PHE A 299 -12.10 5.53 8.45
CA PHE A 299 -13.26 4.68 8.25
C PHE A 299 -13.04 3.75 7.05
N GLN A 300 -12.53 4.29 5.93
CA GLN A 300 -12.22 3.51 4.74
C GLN A 300 -11.18 2.42 5.01
N ASP A 301 -10.06 2.80 5.64
CA ASP A 301 -8.97 1.88 6.00
C ASP A 301 -9.50 0.76 6.92
N GLY A 302 -10.29 1.11 7.95
CA GLY A 302 -10.90 0.13 8.85
C GLY A 302 -11.88 -0.81 8.14
N CYS A 303 -12.68 -0.30 7.20
CA CYS A 303 -13.56 -1.14 6.39
C CYS A 303 -12.79 -2.14 5.52
N LEU A 304 -11.72 -1.69 4.86
CA LEU A 304 -10.87 -2.58 4.05
C LEU A 304 -10.14 -3.62 4.90
N ALA A 305 -9.65 -3.24 6.08
CA ALA A 305 -9.04 -4.17 7.02
C ALA A 305 -10.00 -5.34 7.35
N THR A 306 -11.24 -5.01 7.74
CA THR A 306 -12.27 -5.99 8.06
C THR A 306 -12.69 -6.80 6.84
N PHE A 307 -12.83 -6.16 5.69
CA PHE A 307 -13.18 -6.86 4.46
C PHE A 307 -12.12 -7.89 4.07
N GLN A 308 -10.84 -7.57 4.22
CA GLN A 308 -9.76 -8.50 3.87
C GLN A 308 -9.58 -9.62 4.86
N GLU A 309 -9.73 -9.32 6.14
CA GLU A 309 -9.81 -10.36 7.15
C GLU A 309 -10.96 -11.32 6.84
N HIS A 310 -12.10 -10.81 6.36
CA HIS A 310 -13.20 -11.64 5.89
C HIS A 310 -12.85 -12.48 4.65
N LEU A 311 -12.19 -11.88 3.64
CA LEU A 311 -11.76 -12.54 2.40
C LEU A 311 -10.83 -13.73 2.67
N LEU A 312 -9.91 -13.56 3.62
CA LEU A 312 -8.79 -14.48 3.82
C LEU A 312 -9.06 -15.51 4.93
N LYS A 313 -10.01 -15.26 5.85
CA LYS A 313 -10.46 -16.26 6.85
C LYS A 313 -11.34 -17.36 6.27
N ARG A 314 -12.08 -17.08 5.20
CA ARG A 314 -12.97 -18.06 4.58
C ARG A 314 -12.23 -18.69 3.42
N TYR A 315 -11.94 -20.00 3.51
CA TYR A 315 -11.36 -20.75 2.39
C TYR A 315 -12.20 -20.48 1.14
N GLN A 316 -11.58 -19.76 0.21
CA GLN A 316 -12.16 -19.45 -1.09
C GLN A 316 -12.01 -20.72 -1.94
N THR A 317 -13.02 -21.60 -1.88
CA THR A 317 -13.12 -22.67 -2.88
C THR A 317 -13.38 -22.02 -4.23
N TYR A 318 -12.42 -22.15 -5.14
CA TYR A 318 -12.63 -21.86 -6.55
C TYR A 318 -13.91 -22.57 -7.00
N SER A 319 -14.94 -21.79 -7.30
CA SER A 319 -16.02 -22.31 -8.12
C SER A 319 -15.49 -22.28 -9.55
N PRO A 320 -15.53 -23.39 -10.32
CA PRO A 320 -15.39 -23.27 -11.77
C PRO A 320 -16.40 -22.24 -12.24
N PHE A 321 -16.07 -21.40 -13.22
CA PHE A 321 -17.01 -20.47 -13.87
C PHE A 321 -18.07 -21.30 -14.60
N PRO A 322 -19.23 -21.62 -13.98
CA PRO A 322 -20.19 -22.53 -14.61
C PRO A 322 -21.07 -21.75 -15.60
N GLU A 323 -20.99 -20.42 -15.55
CA GLU A 323 -21.82 -19.44 -16.23
C GLU A 323 -20.88 -18.50 -16.99
N HIS A 324 -20.95 -18.54 -18.32
CA HIS A 324 -20.23 -17.63 -19.21
C HIS A 324 -20.86 -16.22 -19.14
N GLU A 325 -20.57 -15.53 -18.05
CA GLU A 325 -21.16 -14.23 -17.71
C GLU A 325 -20.09 -13.21 -17.31
N THR A 326 -20.41 -11.94 -17.56
CA THR A 326 -19.59 -10.82 -17.10
C THR A 326 -19.83 -10.59 -15.61
N LYS A 327 -18.77 -10.68 -14.80
CA LYS A 327 -18.84 -10.66 -13.32
C LYS A 327 -17.76 -9.78 -12.70
N HIS A 328 -18.07 -9.18 -11.55
CA HIS A 328 -17.10 -8.48 -10.71
C HIS A 328 -16.83 -9.28 -9.43
N GLY A 329 -15.64 -9.14 -8.87
CA GLY A 329 -15.29 -9.81 -7.63
C GLY A 329 -13.84 -9.58 -7.25
N THR A 330 -13.22 -10.62 -6.70
CA THR A 330 -11.86 -10.57 -6.16
C THR A 330 -11.00 -11.76 -6.56
N TRP A 331 -9.69 -11.60 -6.37
CA TRP A 331 -8.71 -12.67 -6.33
C TRP A 331 -7.80 -12.46 -5.12
N GLY A 332 -8.00 -13.26 -4.07
CA GLY A 332 -7.38 -13.00 -2.76
C GLY A 332 -7.75 -11.57 -2.28
N PRO A 333 -6.79 -10.70 -1.95
CA PRO A 333 -7.05 -9.32 -1.52
C PRO A 333 -7.18 -8.32 -2.67
N LEU A 334 -7.20 -8.77 -3.94
CA LEU A 334 -7.17 -7.89 -5.11
C LEU A 334 -8.55 -7.81 -5.81
N PRO A 335 -8.94 -6.65 -6.34
CA PRO A 335 -10.10 -6.57 -7.22
C PRO A 335 -9.80 -7.27 -8.55
N TRP A 336 -10.73 -8.11 -9.02
CA TRP A 336 -10.58 -8.88 -10.25
C TRP A 336 -11.91 -9.07 -10.92
N TRP A 337 -12.01 -8.84 -12.24
CA TRP A 337 -13.25 -8.95 -12.99
C TRP A 337 -13.12 -9.93 -14.16
N SER A 338 -14.25 -10.41 -14.66
CA SER A 338 -14.33 -11.26 -15.84
C SER A 338 -15.32 -10.67 -16.83
N ILE A 339 -14.95 -10.59 -18.10
CA ILE A 339 -15.83 -10.19 -19.20
C ILE A 339 -16.03 -11.38 -20.12
N ALA A 340 -17.29 -11.80 -20.26
CA ALA A 340 -17.68 -12.83 -21.22
C ALA A 340 -17.76 -12.23 -22.63
N LEU A 341 -17.12 -12.89 -23.59
CA LEU A 341 -17.13 -12.56 -25.01
C LEU A 341 -18.08 -13.52 -25.72
N HIS A 342 -19.01 -12.97 -26.50
CA HIS A 342 -20.12 -13.71 -27.07
C HIS A 342 -19.96 -14.01 -28.56
N ASP A 343 -19.11 -13.27 -29.28
CA ASP A 343 -18.87 -13.47 -30.71
C ASP A 343 -17.41 -13.21 -31.12
N GLU A 344 -17.07 -13.60 -32.36
CA GLU A 344 -15.72 -13.42 -32.94
C GLU A 344 -15.29 -11.93 -32.97
N ARG A 345 -16.25 -11.01 -33.04
CA ARG A 345 -15.97 -9.57 -33.10
C ARG A 345 -15.54 -9.05 -31.74
N GLU A 346 -16.22 -9.46 -30.67
CA GLU A 346 -15.85 -9.15 -29.29
C GLU A 346 -14.50 -9.78 -28.93
N GLN A 347 -14.25 -11.00 -29.40
CA GLN A 347 -12.93 -11.65 -29.25
C GLN A 347 -11.83 -10.85 -29.95
N GLN A 348 -12.02 -10.48 -31.22
CA GLN A 348 -11.03 -9.68 -31.94
C GLN A 348 -10.79 -8.32 -31.26
N ALA A 349 -11.84 -7.67 -30.75
CA ALA A 349 -11.71 -6.43 -29.99
C ALA A 349 -10.92 -6.63 -28.68
N ALA A 350 -11.17 -7.72 -27.95
CA ALA A 350 -10.42 -8.07 -26.74
C ALA A 350 -8.93 -8.32 -27.04
N GLU A 351 -8.61 -9.04 -28.11
CA GLU A 351 -7.24 -9.27 -28.57
C GLU A 351 -6.54 -7.95 -28.92
N GLU A 352 -7.22 -7.04 -29.64
CA GLU A 352 -6.69 -5.70 -29.94
C GLU A 352 -6.46 -4.87 -28.66
N LEU A 353 -7.37 -4.94 -27.69
CA LEU A 353 -7.24 -4.28 -26.39
C LEU A 353 -6.03 -4.79 -25.59
N LEU A 354 -5.81 -6.11 -25.59
CA LEU A 354 -4.67 -6.75 -24.92
C LEU A 354 -3.34 -6.30 -25.55
N VAL A 355 -3.28 -6.17 -26.88
CA VAL A 355 -2.10 -5.67 -27.59
C VAL A 355 -1.85 -4.18 -27.32
N ARG A 356 -2.90 -3.35 -27.38
CA ARG A 356 -2.80 -1.89 -27.16
C ARG A 356 -2.63 -1.53 -25.68
N ARG A 357 -2.94 -2.46 -24.76
CA ARG A 357 -2.98 -2.27 -23.30
C ARG A 357 -3.84 -1.06 -22.89
N GLY A 358 -5.04 -0.91 -23.46
CA GLY A 358 -5.85 0.29 -23.23
C GLY A 358 -7.35 0.09 -23.31
N MET A 359 -8.02 0.14 -22.16
CA MET A 359 -9.49 0.13 -22.02
C MET A 359 -9.95 1.38 -21.24
N GLN A 360 -11.13 1.92 -21.56
CA GLN A 360 -11.71 3.05 -20.84
C GLN A 360 -12.84 2.59 -19.91
N LEU A 361 -12.81 3.07 -18.68
CA LEU A 361 -13.89 2.88 -17.71
C LEU A 361 -14.77 4.13 -17.67
N ARG A 362 -16.08 3.92 -17.73
CA ARG A 362 -17.08 4.97 -17.52
C ARG A 362 -18.03 4.57 -16.41
N ILE A 363 -18.14 5.41 -15.40
CA ILE A 363 -19.10 5.21 -14.31
C ILE A 363 -20.42 5.87 -14.70
N THR A 364 -21.51 5.12 -14.58
CA THR A 364 -22.88 5.66 -14.72
C THR A 364 -23.64 5.40 -13.42
N ALA A 365 -23.69 6.40 -12.55
CA ALA A 365 -24.57 6.37 -11.38
C ALA A 365 -25.95 6.91 -11.78
N LYS A 366 -27.03 6.13 -11.60
CA LYS A 366 -28.40 6.59 -11.91
C LYS A 366 -28.80 7.81 -11.05
N ASN A 367 -28.19 7.98 -9.87
CA ASN A 367 -28.24 9.17 -9.00
C ASN A 367 -27.19 9.05 -7.88
N GLN A 368 -26.83 10.15 -7.22
CA GLN A 368 -25.88 10.14 -6.09
C GLN A 368 -26.39 9.36 -4.86
N ASP A 369 -27.69 9.14 -4.74
CA ASP A 369 -28.35 8.33 -3.69
C ASP A 369 -28.86 6.97 -4.21
N ALA A 370 -28.44 6.57 -5.42
CA ALA A 370 -28.88 5.29 -5.96
C ALA A 370 -28.37 4.13 -5.08
N ASP A 371 -29.21 3.10 -4.94
CA ASP A 371 -28.84 1.84 -4.30
C ASP A 371 -28.11 0.91 -5.27
N GLU A 372 -27.96 1.33 -6.54
CA GLU A 372 -27.27 0.59 -7.59
C GLU A 372 -26.24 1.50 -8.28
N LEU A 373 -25.06 0.95 -8.57
CA LEU A 373 -24.04 1.58 -9.39
C LEU A 373 -23.74 0.70 -10.61
N GLU A 374 -23.65 1.29 -11.80
CA GLU A 374 -23.22 0.59 -13.01
C GLU A 374 -21.87 1.15 -13.47
N ILE A 375 -20.89 0.25 -13.66
CA ILE A 375 -19.62 0.57 -14.30
C ILE A 375 -19.63 -0.04 -15.71
N ILE A 376 -19.40 0.81 -16.70
CA ILE A 376 -19.36 0.43 -18.11
C ILE A 376 -17.90 0.41 -18.54
N CYS A 377 -17.41 -0.74 -18.97
CA CYS A 377 -16.09 -0.89 -19.57
C CYS A 377 -16.26 -0.84 -21.09
N GLN A 378 -15.55 0.07 -21.76
CA GLN A 378 -15.69 0.29 -23.20
C GLN A 378 -14.32 0.45 -23.87
N GLU A 379 -14.23 -0.03 -25.11
CA GLU A 379 -13.07 0.23 -25.96
C GLU A 379 -12.95 1.73 -26.33
N PRO A 380 -11.73 2.33 -26.31
CA PRO A 380 -11.55 3.73 -26.68
C PRO A 380 -11.71 3.98 -28.19
N GLY A 381 -12.50 4.99 -28.56
CA GLY A 381 -12.41 5.63 -29.89
C GLY A 381 -13.03 4.88 -31.08
N LEU A 382 -13.66 3.73 -30.87
CA LEU A 382 -14.40 3.01 -31.91
C LEU A 382 -15.91 3.11 -31.63
N GLY A 383 -16.70 3.22 -32.70
CA GLY A 383 -18.15 3.43 -32.65
C GLY A 383 -18.93 2.27 -32.03
N PRO A 384 -20.25 2.13 -32.30
CA PRO A 384 -21.19 1.21 -31.61
C PRO A 384 -20.95 -0.29 -31.86
N SER A 385 -19.76 -0.66 -32.29
CA SER A 385 -19.32 -1.99 -32.70
C SER A 385 -18.27 -2.62 -31.78
N GLY A 386 -17.79 -1.90 -30.76
CA GLY A 386 -16.70 -2.33 -29.87
C GLY A 386 -17.18 -2.94 -28.55
N LEU A 387 -16.32 -3.76 -27.95
CA LEU A 387 -16.57 -4.47 -26.69
C LEU A 387 -17.10 -3.53 -25.60
N THR A 388 -18.29 -3.83 -25.07
CA THR A 388 -18.96 -3.06 -24.01
C THR A 388 -19.46 -3.99 -22.93
N ALA A 389 -18.83 -3.95 -21.76
CA ALA A 389 -19.24 -4.73 -20.60
C ALA A 389 -19.88 -3.84 -19.54
N ARG A 390 -20.91 -4.35 -18.85
CA ARG A 390 -21.60 -3.65 -17.75
C ARG A 390 -21.49 -4.46 -16.48
N LEU A 391 -21.00 -3.84 -15.42
CA LEU A 391 -20.85 -4.43 -14.10
C LEU A 391 -21.77 -3.70 -13.13
N HIS A 392 -22.64 -4.46 -12.46
CA HIS A 392 -23.69 -3.95 -11.59
C HIS A 392 -23.34 -4.16 -10.11
N PHE A 393 -23.28 -3.08 -9.34
CA PHE A 393 -23.01 -3.13 -7.91
C PHE A 393 -24.25 -2.75 -7.11
N ASP A 394 -24.69 -3.65 -6.21
CA ASP A 394 -25.75 -3.36 -5.23
C ASP A 394 -25.13 -2.71 -3.99
N LEU A 395 -25.38 -1.41 -3.79
CA LEU A 395 -24.88 -0.64 -2.65
C LEU A 395 -25.61 -0.93 -1.34
N ARG A 396 -26.64 -1.79 -1.35
CA ARG A 396 -27.23 -2.39 -0.14
C ARG A 396 -26.45 -3.62 0.32
N ASN A 397 -25.60 -4.19 -0.53
CA ASN A 397 -24.71 -5.28 -0.19
C ASN A 397 -23.37 -4.73 0.33
N ALA A 398 -23.03 -5.07 1.58
CA ALA A 398 -21.77 -4.64 2.19
C ALA A 398 -20.54 -5.12 1.42
N VAL A 399 -20.62 -6.29 0.77
CA VAL A 399 -19.54 -6.86 -0.04
C VAL A 399 -19.26 -6.00 -1.27
N HIS A 400 -20.29 -5.67 -2.06
CA HIS A 400 -20.12 -4.84 -3.26
C HIS A 400 -19.63 -3.43 -2.90
N ALA A 401 -20.10 -2.86 -1.78
CA ALA A 401 -19.60 -1.58 -1.30
C ALA A 401 -18.12 -1.66 -0.90
N CYS A 402 -17.67 -2.75 -0.27
CA CYS A 402 -16.26 -2.96 0.07
C CYS A 402 -15.39 -3.22 -1.18
N GLU A 403 -15.89 -3.95 -2.17
CA GLU A 403 -15.20 -4.16 -3.45
C GLU A 403 -14.97 -2.83 -4.19
N LEU A 404 -15.97 -1.95 -4.23
CA LEU A 404 -15.83 -0.61 -4.81
C LEU A 404 -14.83 0.26 -4.04
N LEU A 405 -14.80 0.14 -2.71
CA LEU A 405 -13.79 0.83 -1.91
C LEU A 405 -12.39 0.28 -2.17
N LEU A 406 -12.24 -1.04 -2.28
CA LEU A 406 -10.98 -1.70 -2.60
C LEU A 406 -10.45 -1.25 -3.96
N LEU A 407 -11.34 -1.23 -4.96
CA LEU A 407 -11.09 -0.72 -6.30
C LEU A 407 -10.61 0.74 -6.28
N ALA A 408 -11.31 1.60 -5.54
CA ALA A 408 -10.96 3.01 -5.38
C ALA A 408 -9.58 3.22 -4.74
N ARG A 409 -9.23 2.38 -3.76
CA ARG A 409 -7.96 2.49 -3.04
C ARG A 409 -6.79 1.89 -3.82
N ARG A 410 -7.00 0.80 -4.55
CA ARG A 410 -5.98 0.21 -5.43
C ARG A 410 -5.74 1.06 -6.69
N GLN A 411 -6.77 1.73 -7.20
CA GLN A 411 -6.74 2.51 -8.44
C GLN A 411 -6.42 1.67 -9.69
N SER A 412 -6.60 0.35 -9.61
CA SER A 412 -6.48 -0.55 -10.75
C SER A 412 -7.26 -1.83 -10.53
N VAL A 413 -7.62 -2.50 -11.63
CA VAL A 413 -8.30 -3.80 -11.63
C VAL A 413 -7.81 -4.65 -12.78
N ALA A 414 -7.58 -5.93 -12.51
CA ALA A 414 -7.30 -6.91 -13.54
C ALA A 414 -8.62 -7.46 -14.09
N VAL A 415 -8.70 -7.58 -15.42
CA VAL A 415 -9.89 -8.03 -16.13
C VAL A 415 -9.54 -9.20 -17.04
N ASP A 416 -10.12 -10.37 -16.76
CA ASP A 416 -10.04 -11.54 -17.63
C ASP A 416 -11.07 -11.43 -18.76
N PHE A 417 -10.64 -11.66 -20.00
CA PHE A 417 -11.53 -11.82 -21.14
C PHE A 417 -11.73 -13.30 -21.43
N LEU A 418 -12.99 -13.75 -21.35
CA LEU A 418 -13.35 -15.16 -21.42
C LEU A 418 -14.17 -15.43 -22.69
N THR A 419 -13.99 -16.60 -23.30
CA THR A 419 -14.84 -17.14 -24.38
C THR A 419 -15.42 -18.48 -23.95
N GLU A 420 -16.63 -18.80 -24.40
CA GLU A 420 -17.22 -20.12 -24.22
C GLU A 420 -17.08 -20.93 -25.51
N HIS A 421 -16.56 -22.15 -25.37
CA HIS A 421 -16.59 -23.18 -26.39
C HIS A 421 -17.58 -24.26 -25.95
N ILE A 422 -18.52 -24.60 -26.84
CA ILE A 422 -19.41 -25.74 -26.65
C ILE A 422 -18.89 -26.84 -27.56
N ASP A 423 -18.46 -27.95 -26.97
CA ASP A 423 -17.91 -29.07 -27.72
C ASP A 423 -19.01 -29.93 -28.38
N GLU A 424 -18.62 -31.00 -29.07
CA GLU A 424 -19.54 -31.90 -29.76
C GLU A 424 -20.48 -32.70 -28.83
N TRP A 425 -20.24 -32.66 -27.51
CA TRP A 425 -20.99 -33.35 -26.46
C TRP A 425 -21.88 -32.40 -25.64
N ASP A 426 -22.04 -31.15 -26.08
CA ASP A 426 -22.69 -30.05 -25.34
C ASP A 426 -21.98 -29.69 -24.02
N ASP A 427 -20.72 -30.10 -23.84
CA ASP A 427 -19.91 -29.69 -22.70
C ASP A 427 -19.39 -28.26 -22.92
N ARG A 428 -19.61 -27.42 -21.90
CA ARG A 428 -19.21 -26.01 -21.91
C ARG A 428 -17.82 -25.86 -21.34
N GLU A 429 -16.91 -25.35 -22.16
CA GLU A 429 -15.55 -25.01 -21.77
C GLU A 429 -15.33 -23.50 -21.84
N VAL A 430 -14.99 -22.89 -20.70
CA VAL A 430 -14.67 -21.46 -20.62
C VAL A 430 -13.16 -21.28 -20.75
N ASN A 431 -12.76 -20.56 -21.80
CA ASN A 431 -11.36 -20.31 -22.16
C ASN A 431 -10.95 -18.86 -21.86
N LEU A 432 -9.75 -18.66 -21.33
CA LEU A 432 -9.15 -17.34 -21.12
C LEU A 432 -8.42 -16.88 -22.39
N ILE A 433 -8.85 -15.75 -22.95
CA ILE A 433 -8.13 -15.07 -24.04
C ILE A 433 -6.91 -14.31 -23.50
N GLY A 434 -7.10 -13.61 -22.37
CA GLY A 434 -6.02 -12.90 -21.69
C GLY A 434 -6.54 -12.00 -20.58
N THR A 435 -5.61 -11.47 -19.79
CA THR A 435 -5.90 -10.55 -18.69
C THR A 435 -5.35 -9.16 -19.00
N LEU A 436 -6.14 -8.12 -18.72
CA LEU A 436 -5.73 -6.73 -18.85
C LEU A 436 -5.81 -6.01 -17.50
N ASP A 437 -4.71 -5.39 -17.05
CA ASP A 437 -4.73 -4.44 -15.93
C ASP A 437 -5.22 -3.06 -16.41
N ILE A 438 -6.29 -2.58 -15.79
CA ILE A 438 -6.92 -1.30 -16.12
C ILE A 438 -6.65 -0.33 -14.99
N ALA A 439 -5.94 0.76 -15.29
CA ALA A 439 -5.73 1.86 -14.36
C ALA A 439 -7.01 2.73 -14.22
N ILE A 440 -7.35 3.07 -12.99
CA ILE A 440 -8.53 3.84 -12.62
C ILE A 440 -8.04 5.22 -12.19
N GLY A 441 -8.16 6.20 -13.08
CA GLY A 441 -7.68 7.56 -12.83
C GLY A 441 -8.15 8.13 -11.48
N SER A 442 -7.40 9.09 -10.94
CA SER A 442 -7.64 9.68 -9.61
C SER A 442 -9.07 10.16 -9.39
N ASP A 443 -9.68 10.75 -10.41
CA ASP A 443 -11.02 11.35 -10.31
C ASP A 443 -12.11 10.27 -10.18
N ILE A 444 -11.96 9.18 -10.95
CA ILE A 444 -12.83 8.01 -10.88
C ILE A 444 -12.66 7.33 -9.52
N SER A 445 -11.41 7.15 -9.09
CA SER A 445 -11.07 6.57 -7.79
C SER A 445 -11.66 7.36 -6.63
N ALA A 446 -11.57 8.70 -6.65
CA ALA A 446 -12.17 9.56 -5.64
C ALA A 446 -13.70 9.45 -5.61
N THR A 447 -14.32 9.39 -6.80
CA THR A 447 -15.78 9.22 -6.93
C THR A 447 -16.24 7.88 -6.34
N LEU A 448 -15.51 6.80 -6.63
CA LEU A 448 -15.81 5.46 -6.10
C LEU A 448 -15.62 5.39 -4.58
N ALA A 449 -14.59 6.04 -4.04
CA ALA A 449 -14.36 6.12 -2.60
C ALA A 449 -15.51 6.84 -1.89
N ASP A 450 -16.01 7.96 -2.43
CA ASP A 450 -17.15 8.68 -1.87
C ASP A 450 -18.44 7.84 -1.90
N ILE A 451 -18.77 7.26 -3.05
CA ILE A 451 -19.98 6.43 -3.22
C ILE A 451 -19.95 5.22 -2.26
N SER A 452 -18.84 4.49 -2.23
CA SER A 452 -18.70 3.31 -1.36
C SER A 452 -18.71 3.68 0.12
N THR A 453 -18.05 4.78 0.51
CA THR A 453 -18.08 5.28 1.89
C THR A 453 -19.49 5.66 2.34
N ARG A 454 -20.23 6.38 1.49
CA ARG A 454 -21.63 6.74 1.78
C ARG A 454 -22.53 5.50 1.88
N ALA A 455 -22.36 4.51 1.00
CA ALA A 455 -23.07 3.24 1.08
C ALA A 455 -22.79 2.50 2.40
N LEU A 456 -21.52 2.33 2.77
CA LEU A 456 -21.11 1.68 4.01
C LEU A 456 -21.64 2.39 5.26
N ARG A 457 -21.65 3.73 5.28
CA ARG A 457 -22.23 4.51 6.39
C ARG A 457 -23.75 4.36 6.49
N ARG A 458 -24.46 4.19 5.36
CA ARG A 458 -25.91 3.89 5.37
C ARG A 458 -26.18 2.50 5.94
N LEU A 459 -25.35 1.52 5.60
CA LEU A 459 -25.44 0.15 6.11
C LEU A 459 -25.08 0.05 7.60
N MET A 460 -24.24 0.95 8.09
CA MET A 460 -23.77 0.98 9.47
C MET A 460 -23.92 2.37 10.11
N PRO A 461 -25.15 2.83 10.39
CA PRO A 461 -25.36 4.17 10.93
C PRO A 461 -24.65 4.37 12.27
N GLY A 462 -23.88 5.46 12.38
CA GLY A 462 -23.12 5.78 13.58
C GLY A 462 -21.83 4.99 13.78
N ALA A 463 -21.47 4.09 12.85
CA ALA A 463 -20.15 3.47 12.86
C ALA A 463 -19.08 4.52 12.56
N SER A 464 -18.12 4.64 13.47
CA SER A 464 -16.87 5.35 13.24
C SER A 464 -15.81 4.35 12.76
N GLY A 465 -14.73 4.87 12.15
CA GLY A 465 -13.52 4.06 11.99
C GLY A 465 -12.99 3.60 13.36
N PRO A 466 -12.21 2.52 13.41
CA PRO A 466 -11.65 2.02 14.66
C PRO A 466 -10.71 3.03 15.33
N ALA A 467 -10.58 2.92 16.66
CA ALA A 467 -9.50 3.58 17.40
C ALA A 467 -8.13 2.90 17.15
N PHE A 468 -8.14 1.61 16.81
CA PHE A 468 -6.96 0.86 16.39
C PHE A 468 -7.28 0.01 15.17
N TYR A 469 -6.48 0.10 14.12
CA TYR A 469 -6.75 -0.61 12.86
C TYR A 469 -6.86 -2.13 12.99
N ALA A 470 -6.16 -2.72 13.95
CA ALA A 470 -6.26 -4.15 14.28
C ALA A 470 -7.66 -4.57 14.80
N GLU A 471 -8.51 -3.62 15.20
CA GLU A 471 -9.87 -3.89 15.69
C GLU A 471 -10.91 -3.89 14.55
N GLY A 472 -10.55 -3.40 13.36
CA GLY A 472 -11.46 -3.32 12.22
C GLY A 472 -12.73 -2.48 12.51
N VAL A 473 -13.80 -2.69 11.74
CA VAL A 473 -15.13 -2.14 12.02
C VAL A 473 -16.06 -3.28 12.46
N PRO A 474 -16.31 -3.49 13.76
CA PRO A 474 -17.11 -4.63 14.25
C PRO A 474 -18.55 -4.67 13.71
N ALA A 475 -19.11 -3.51 13.33
CA ALA A 475 -20.41 -3.46 12.66
C ALA A 475 -20.36 -4.10 11.26
N LEU A 476 -19.25 -3.90 10.54
CA LEU A 476 -19.04 -4.45 9.20
C LEU A 476 -18.82 -5.95 9.25
N GLU A 477 -18.04 -6.44 10.22
CA GLU A 477 -17.80 -7.87 10.40
C GLU A 477 -19.12 -8.65 10.51
N ARG A 478 -20.09 -8.12 11.26
CA ARG A 478 -21.42 -8.71 11.38
C ARG A 478 -22.18 -8.75 10.05
N LEU A 479 -22.13 -7.66 9.28
CA LEU A 479 -22.78 -7.58 7.97
C LEU A 479 -22.16 -8.56 6.96
N LEU A 480 -20.83 -8.60 6.89
CA LEU A 480 -20.10 -9.50 6.01
C LEU A 480 -20.37 -10.96 6.37
N ASN A 481 -20.44 -11.29 7.67
CA ASN A 481 -20.77 -12.65 8.10
C ASN A 481 -22.17 -13.11 7.68
N SER A 482 -23.11 -12.18 7.53
CA SER A 482 -24.47 -12.43 7.00
C SER A 482 -24.61 -12.26 5.48
N SER A 483 -23.57 -11.80 4.79
CA SER A 483 -23.56 -11.61 3.34
C SER A 483 -23.02 -12.85 2.63
N PRO A 484 -23.40 -13.07 1.35
CA PRO A 484 -22.72 -14.06 0.52
C PRO A 484 -21.23 -13.73 0.41
N LEU A 485 -20.40 -14.74 0.14
CA LEU A 485 -19.00 -14.50 -0.17
C LEU A 485 -18.87 -13.66 -1.45
N PRO A 486 -17.85 -12.81 -1.57
CA PRO A 486 -17.53 -12.18 -2.84
C PRO A 486 -17.23 -13.25 -3.88
N GLU A 487 -17.58 -12.96 -5.13
CA GLU A 487 -17.28 -13.85 -6.23
C GLU A 487 -15.76 -13.89 -6.49
N ILE A 488 -15.25 -15.08 -6.79
CA ILE A 488 -13.88 -15.28 -7.22
C ILE A 488 -13.88 -15.17 -8.74
N CYS A 489 -13.31 -14.10 -9.26
CA CYS A 489 -13.41 -13.76 -10.69
C CYS A 489 -12.12 -13.99 -11.47
N ARG A 490 -11.11 -14.65 -10.88
CA ARG A 490 -9.91 -15.05 -11.64
C ARG A 490 -10.09 -16.41 -12.28
N HIS A 491 -9.92 -16.48 -13.61
CA HIS A 491 -9.93 -17.75 -14.34
C HIS A 491 -8.76 -18.65 -13.87
N PRO A 492 -9.02 -19.92 -13.52
CA PRO A 492 -7.99 -20.87 -13.14
C PRO A 492 -7.18 -21.24 -14.40
N ARG A 493 -5.97 -20.68 -14.48
CA ARG A 493 -5.04 -20.87 -15.60
C ARG A 493 -4.58 -22.31 -15.78
#